data_AF-A0A0B1T641-F1
#
_entry.id   AF-A0A0B1T641-F1
#
_cell.length_a   1.000
_cell.length_b   1.000
_cell.length_c   1.000
_cell.angle_alpha   90.00
_cell.angle_beta   90.00
_cell.angle_gamma   90.00
#
_symmetry.space_group_name_H-M   'P 1'
#
loop_
_entity.id
_entity.type
_entity.pdbx_description
1 polymer ?
#
loop_
_entity_poly.entity_id
_entity_poly.type
_entity_poly.pdbx_seq_one_letter_code
_entity_poly.pdbx_strand_id
1 'polypeptide(L)' 'MSDYGVDAGVKCLDYFDDLYKHPFPLKKQDMFALPDHSWDAMENWGLVTYRFVIYQDDCSSSTW' A
#
# COMPACT_ATOMS: atom_id res chain seq x y z
N MET A 1 -16.33 1.82 1.35
CA MET A 1 -15.23 1.13 0.64
C MET A 1 -13.97 1.83 1.13
N SER A 2 -13.08 1.11 1.80
CA SER A 2 -12.15 1.63 2.82
C SER A 2 -11.16 2.71 2.33
N ASP A 3 -11.39 3.99 2.68
CA ASP A 3 -10.47 5.13 2.40
C ASP A 3 -9.24 5.16 3.33
N TYR A 4 -9.16 4.23 4.29
CA TYR A 4 -8.11 4.20 5.32
C TYR A 4 -6.69 4.17 4.75
N GLY A 5 -6.47 3.44 3.65
CA GLY A 5 -5.15 3.34 3.02
C GLY A 5 -4.64 4.68 2.47
N VAL A 6 -5.54 5.49 1.91
CA VAL A 6 -5.20 6.82 1.39
C VAL A 6 -4.90 7.77 2.56
N ASP A 7 -5.78 7.80 3.58
CA ASP A 7 -5.60 8.64 4.76
C ASP A 7 -4.30 8.33 5.53
N ALA A 8 -3.96 7.05 5.66
CA ALA A 8 -2.71 6.63 6.29
C ALA A 8 -1.49 7.06 5.45
N GLY A 9 -1.55 6.85 4.12
CA GLY A 9 -0.48 7.24 3.21
C GLY A 9 -0.18 8.74 3.22
N VAL A 10 -1.22 9.59 3.24
CA VAL A 10 -1.06 11.05 3.33
C VAL A 10 -0.38 11.43 4.65
N LYS A 11 -0.84 10.91 5.79
CA LYS A 11 -0.23 11.20 7.10
C LYS A 11 1.23 10.74 7.19
N CYS A 12 1.55 9.59 6.59
CA CYS A 12 2.92 9.10 6.53
C CYS A 12 3.81 10.03 5.70
N LEU A 13 3.35 10.47 4.53
CA LEU A 13 4.06 11.44 3.68
C LEU A 13 4.31 12.75 4.42
N ASP A 14 3.28 13.33 5.03
CA ASP A 14 3.39 14.58 5.80
C ASP A 14 4.40 14.44 6.96
N TYR A 15 4.36 13.32 7.67
CA TYR A 15 5.31 13.03 8.75
C TYR A 15 6.76 12.95 8.26
N PHE A 16 7.01 12.30 7.12
CA PHE A 16 8.35 12.19 6.57
C PHE A 16 8.87 13.50 5.99
N ASP A 17 8.00 14.29 5.35
CA ASP A 17 8.34 15.64 4.90
C ASP A 17 8.79 16.51 6.08
N ASP A 18 8.09 16.44 7.20
CA ASP A 18 8.44 17.14 8.43
C ASP A 18 9.70 16.59 9.11
N LEU A 19 9.90 15.27 9.09
CA LEU A 19 11.05 14.63 9.71
C LEU A 19 12.36 14.94 8.97
N TYR A 20 12.33 14.80 7.63
CA TYR A 20 13.51 14.98 6.79
C TYR A 20 13.70 16.43 6.30
N LYS A 21 12.72 17.31 6.54
CA LYS A 21 12.71 18.71 6.05
C LYS A 21 12.92 18.81 4.55
N HIS A 22 12.51 17.78 3.82
CA HIS A 22 12.61 17.70 2.38
C HIS A 22 11.26 17.17 1.86
N PRO A 23 10.53 17.96 1.06
CA PRO A 23 9.24 17.53 0.54
C PRO A 23 9.41 16.36 -0.44
N PHE A 24 8.43 15.47 -0.50
CA PHE A 24 8.45 14.38 -1.45
C PHE A 24 8.68 14.89 -2.90
N PRO A 25 9.69 14.36 -3.63
CA PRO A 25 10.15 14.97 -4.87
C PRO A 25 9.23 14.75 -6.07
N LEU A 26 8.33 13.77 -6.02
CA LEU A 26 7.39 13.47 -7.09
C LEU A 26 6.04 14.13 -6.83
N LYS A 27 5.34 14.52 -7.91
CA LYS A 27 4.02 15.18 -7.82
C LYS A 27 2.92 14.28 -7.27
N LYS A 28 3.12 12.96 -7.30
CA LYS A 28 2.15 11.97 -6.84
C LYS A 28 2.87 10.70 -6.36
N GLN A 29 2.20 9.98 -5.48
CA GLN A 29 2.55 8.62 -5.08
C GLN A 29 1.30 7.76 -5.22
N ASP A 30 1.37 6.75 -6.08
CA ASP A 30 0.29 5.79 -6.28
C ASP A 30 0.51 4.58 -5.34
N MET A 31 -0.57 4.06 -4.77
CA MET A 31 -0.55 2.87 -3.90
C MET A 31 -1.47 1.81 -4.51
N PHE A 32 -0.91 0.66 -4.87
CA PHE A 32 -1.65 -0.39 -5.57
C PHE A 32 -1.57 -1.73 -4.85
N ALA A 33 -2.70 -2.38 -4.67
CA ALA A 33 -2.78 -3.68 -4.02
C ALA A 33 -2.80 -4.81 -5.06
N LEU A 34 -1.84 -5.73 -5.02
CA LEU A 34 -1.71 -6.90 -5.90
C LEU A 34 -2.11 -8.19 -5.16
N PRO A 35 -2.86 -9.12 -5.81
CA PRO A 35 -3.31 -10.36 -5.18
C PRO A 35 -2.22 -11.42 -5.03
N ASP A 36 -1.22 -11.38 -5.92
CA ASP A 36 -0.14 -12.38 -5.98
C ASP A 36 1.19 -11.65 -6.21
N HIS A 37 1.79 -11.24 -5.11
CA HIS A 37 3.13 -10.65 -5.10
C HIS A 37 4.03 -11.50 -4.20
N SER A 38 5.21 -11.87 -4.69
CA SER A 38 6.16 -12.70 -3.94
C SER A 38 6.72 -11.97 -2.72
N TRP A 39 6.67 -10.64 -2.74
CA TRP A 39 7.05 -9.75 -1.64
C TRP A 39 5.80 -9.12 -1.04
N ASP A 40 5.82 -8.82 0.25
CA ASP A 40 4.62 -8.29 0.93
C ASP A 40 4.36 -6.82 0.56
N ALA A 41 5.43 -6.04 0.37
CA ALA A 41 5.38 -4.70 -0.18
C ALA A 41 6.65 -4.38 -0.98
N MET A 42 6.54 -3.49 -1.96
CA MET A 42 7.69 -2.90 -2.66
C MET A 42 7.56 -1.39 -2.76
N GLU A 43 8.65 -0.72 -2.43
CA GLU A 43 8.81 0.74 -2.34
C GLU A 43 9.23 1.37 -3.67
N ASN A 44 8.58 1.00 -4.78
CA ASN A 44 8.95 1.63 -6.05
C ASN A 44 8.67 3.13 -6.00
N TRP A 45 9.59 3.92 -6.55
CA TRP A 45 9.54 5.37 -6.44
C TRP A 45 8.33 5.93 -7.20
N GLY A 46 7.32 6.41 -6.46
CA GLY A 46 6.06 6.90 -7.01
C GLY A 46 4.98 5.83 -7.20
N LEU A 47 5.27 4.54 -6.96
CA LEU A 47 4.29 3.45 -7.02
C LEU A 47 4.59 2.39 -5.95
N VAL A 48 3.94 2.49 -4.80
CA VAL A 48 4.08 1.47 -3.77
C VAL A 48 3.11 0.34 -4.04
N THR A 49 3.62 -0.88 -4.13
CA THR A 49 2.78 -2.07 -4.32
C THR A 49 2.70 -2.86 -3.03
N TYR A 50 1.50 -3.29 -2.65
CA TYR A 50 1.26 -4.10 -1.45
C TYR A 50 0.56 -5.40 -1.85
N ARG A 51 0.85 -6.49 -1.15
CA ARG A 51 0.06 -7.71 -1.25
C ARG A 51 -1.22 -7.54 -0.43
N PHE A 52 -2.38 -7.81 -1.02
CA PHE A 52 -3.61 -7.91 -0.23
C PHE A 52 -3.95 -9.36 0.07
N VAL A 53 -4.33 -9.62 1.32
CA VAL A 53 -4.85 -10.90 1.75
C VAL A 53 -6.37 -10.78 1.79
N ILE A 54 -7.04 -11.50 0.90
CA ILE A 54 -8.49 -11.67 1.00
C ILE A 54 -8.71 -12.72 2.08
N TYR A 55 -9.19 -12.31 3.25
CA TYR A 55 -9.78 -13.24 4.19
C TYR A 55 -11.11 -13.70 3.58
N GLN A 56 -11.09 -14.80 2.83
CA GLN A 56 -12.30 -15.52 2.49
C GLN A 56 -12.70 -16.32 3.72
N ASP A 57 -13.74 -15.87 4.44
CA ASP A 57 -14.42 -16.62 5.50
C ASP A 57 -15.25 -17.79 4.95
N ASP A 58 -14.88 -18.35 3.80
CA ASP A 58 -15.56 -19.51 3.22
C ASP A 58 -14.84 -20.78 3.65
N CYS A 59 -15.35 -21.31 4.76
CA CYS A 59 -15.24 -22.70 5.15
C CYS A 59 -15.87 -23.59 4.06
N SER A 60 -15.16 -23.84 2.95
CA SER A 60 -15.33 -25.06 2.15
C SER A 60 -14.13 -25.30 1.25
N SER A 61 -13.45 -26.41 1.56
CA SER A 61 -12.51 -27.15 0.74
C SER A 61 -12.79 -27.09 -0.77
N SER A 62 -11.77 -26.76 -1.56
CA SER A 62 -11.30 -27.64 -2.63
C SER A 62 -10.09 -27.05 -3.33
N THR A 63 -8.95 -27.69 -3.11
CA THR A 63 -7.75 -27.70 -3.94
C THR A 63 -8.11 -28.19 -5.35
N TRP A 64 -7.49 -27.61 -6.37
CA TRP A 64 -7.12 -28.30 -7.62
C TRP A 64 -5.62 -28.16 -7.79
#